data_AF-E3NVZ6-F1
#
_entry.id   AF-E3NVZ6-F1
#
_cell.length_a   1.000
_cell.length_b   1.000
_cell.length_c   1.000
_cell.angle_alpha   90.00
_cell.angle_beta   90.00
_cell.angle_gamma   90.00
#
_symmetry.space_group_name_H-M   'P 1'
#
loop_
_entity.id
_entity.type
_entity.pdbx_description
1 polymer ?
#
loop_
_entity_poly.entity_id
_entity_poly.type
_entity_poly.pdbx_seq_one_letter_code
_entity_poly.pdbx_strand_id
1 'polypeptide(L)'
;MAKKEDLLLLGLSEAKAAETLKNVKLTETIGSIIASAKESGELNKQKGNLLYQLATKLKPQVAPSAPLVVKYIMNDGIKTEPQLSAAIEYLLSHTVKGIEVPAFEKSCGVGVVVTIDDIENAVTKVINEHREKIVAERYSFPAGKLLGELRALLPWADGAITKKEVDLRFLELLGPKTAEDLAPKKKEKKVEAPKVQKIEQIGEFLKKN
;
A
#
# COMPACT_ATOMS: atom_id res chain seq x y z
N MET A 1 -8.28 -21.46 -21.80
CA MET A 1 -9.11 -20.63 -20.91
C MET A 1 -9.26 -21.32 -19.57
N ALA A 2 -9.29 -20.57 -18.47
CA ALA A 2 -9.61 -21.11 -17.16
C ALA A 2 -11.08 -21.57 -17.10
N LYS A 3 -11.33 -22.65 -16.37
CA LYS A 3 -12.69 -23.17 -16.09
C LYS A 3 -13.20 -22.68 -14.73
N LYS A 4 -14.47 -22.95 -14.42
CA LYS A 4 -15.05 -22.58 -13.11
C LYS A 4 -14.24 -23.19 -11.96
N GLU A 5 -13.80 -24.44 -12.11
CA GLU A 5 -13.02 -25.17 -11.09
C GLU A 5 -11.67 -24.50 -10.83
N ASP A 6 -11.02 -23.98 -11.87
CA ASP A 6 -9.75 -23.25 -11.76
C ASP A 6 -9.93 -21.95 -10.97
N LEU A 7 -11.05 -21.24 -11.14
CA LEU A 7 -11.35 -20.02 -10.39
C LEU A 7 -11.68 -20.31 -8.93
N LEU A 8 -12.35 -21.42 -8.65
CA LEU A 8 -12.60 -21.87 -7.27
C LEU A 8 -11.28 -22.28 -6.58
N LEU A 9 -10.36 -22.91 -7.32
CA LEU A 9 -9.01 -23.23 -6.82
C LEU A 9 -8.22 -21.97 -6.42
N LEU A 10 -8.45 -20.85 -7.10
CA LEU A 10 -7.88 -19.55 -6.73
C LEU A 10 -8.51 -18.93 -5.46
N GLY A 11 -9.50 -19.59 -4.84
CA GLY A 11 -10.16 -19.13 -3.62
C GLY A 11 -11.32 -18.17 -3.84
N LEU A 12 -11.82 -18.05 -5.07
CA LEU A 12 -12.98 -17.21 -5.37
C LEU A 12 -14.28 -17.88 -4.93
N SER A 13 -15.28 -17.06 -4.58
CA SER A 13 -16.64 -17.55 -4.39
C SER A 13 -17.28 -17.94 -5.72
N GLU A 14 -18.31 -18.79 -5.69
CA GLU A 14 -19.04 -19.20 -6.89
C GLU A 14 -19.60 -18.01 -7.68
N ALA A 15 -20.14 -17.01 -6.99
CA ALA A 15 -20.66 -15.79 -7.60
C ALA A 15 -19.55 -15.03 -8.36
N LYS A 16 -18.38 -14.86 -7.72
CA LYS A 16 -17.24 -14.14 -8.33
C LYS A 16 -16.59 -14.92 -9.46
N ALA A 17 -16.57 -16.25 -9.37
CA ALA A 17 -16.12 -17.11 -10.45
C ALA A 17 -17.04 -16.98 -11.68
N ALA A 18 -18.35 -17.04 -11.48
CA ALA A 18 -19.33 -16.87 -12.56
C ALA A 18 -19.25 -15.50 -13.25
N GLU A 19 -18.99 -14.43 -12.48
CA GLU A 19 -18.75 -13.10 -13.04
C GLU A 19 -17.43 -13.03 -13.82
N THR A 20 -16.36 -13.60 -13.28
CA THR A 20 -15.03 -13.60 -13.91
C THR A 20 -15.05 -14.33 -15.25
N LEU A 21 -15.78 -15.45 -15.36
CA LEU A 21 -15.92 -16.21 -16.62
C LEU A 21 -16.55 -15.41 -17.76
N LYS A 22 -17.32 -14.36 -17.47
CA LYS A 22 -17.88 -13.46 -18.50
C LYS A 22 -16.80 -12.61 -19.17
N ASN A 23 -15.67 -12.39 -18.50
CA ASN A 23 -14.55 -11.65 -19.05
C ASN A 23 -13.56 -12.61 -19.73
N VAL A 24 -13.69 -12.75 -21.05
CA VAL A 24 -12.89 -13.66 -21.87
C VAL A 24 -11.38 -13.40 -21.72
N LYS A 25 -10.94 -12.14 -21.85
CA LYS A 25 -9.51 -11.78 -21.78
C LYS A 25 -8.91 -12.07 -20.40
N LEU A 26 -9.65 -11.76 -19.34
CA LEU A 26 -9.21 -12.07 -17.97
C LEU A 26 -9.15 -13.59 -17.75
N THR A 27 -10.14 -14.33 -18.23
CA THR A 27 -10.21 -15.79 -18.10
C THR A 27 -9.10 -16.51 -18.88
N GLU A 28 -8.69 -15.96 -20.03
CA GLU A 28 -7.50 -16.42 -20.76
C GLU A 28 -6.22 -16.17 -19.96
N THR A 29 -6.02 -14.95 -19.47
CA THR A 29 -4.87 -14.56 -18.66
C THR A 29 -4.75 -15.43 -17.40
N ILE A 30 -5.86 -15.65 -16.70
CA ILE A 30 -5.93 -16.53 -15.53
C ILE A 30 -5.54 -17.96 -15.91
N GLY A 31 -6.02 -18.47 -17.05
CA GLY A 31 -5.67 -19.81 -17.52
C GLY A 31 -4.17 -20.01 -17.71
N SER A 32 -3.50 -19.03 -18.34
CA SER A 32 -2.04 -19.05 -18.51
C SER A 32 -1.29 -18.98 -17.17
N ILE A 33 -1.75 -18.13 -16.26
CA ILE A 33 -1.16 -17.99 -14.92
C ILE A 33 -1.28 -19.30 -14.12
N ILE A 34 -2.46 -19.94 -14.14
CA ILE A 34 -2.70 -21.19 -13.42
C ILE A 34 -1.88 -22.34 -13.99
N ALA A 35 -1.74 -22.41 -15.32
CA ALA A 35 -0.89 -23.43 -15.95
C ALA A 35 0.55 -23.31 -15.44
N SER A 36 1.12 -22.10 -15.46
CA SER A 36 2.47 -21.83 -14.93
C SER A 36 2.59 -22.10 -13.42
N ALA A 37 1.53 -21.81 -12.65
CA ALA A 37 1.51 -22.07 -11.21
C ALA A 37 1.50 -23.57 -10.89
N LYS A 38 0.70 -24.37 -11.61
CA LYS A 38 0.60 -25.83 -11.41
C LYS A 38 1.91 -26.56 -11.72
N GLU A 39 2.70 -26.06 -12.67
CA GLU A 39 4.05 -26.58 -12.94
C GLU A 39 5.03 -26.31 -11.78
N SER A 40 4.77 -25.28 -10.97
CA SER A 40 5.66 -24.84 -9.90
C SER A 40 5.36 -25.49 -8.54
N GLY A 41 4.15 -26.02 -8.33
CA GLY A 41 3.79 -26.72 -7.09
C GLY A 41 2.32 -26.59 -6.68
N GLU A 42 2.03 -26.89 -5.42
CA GLU A 42 0.67 -26.86 -4.87
C GLU A 42 0.14 -25.44 -4.63
N LEU A 43 -1.12 -25.21 -4.99
CA LEU A 43 -1.83 -23.97 -4.72
C LEU A 43 -2.58 -24.06 -3.39
N ASN A 44 -2.43 -23.01 -2.58
CA ASN A 44 -3.29 -22.77 -1.43
C ASN A 44 -4.13 -21.51 -1.65
N LYS A 45 -5.06 -21.23 -0.74
CA LYS A 45 -5.96 -20.07 -0.84
C LYS A 45 -5.23 -18.72 -0.91
N GLN A 46 -4.12 -18.57 -0.19
CA GLN A 46 -3.34 -17.32 -0.18
C GLN A 46 -2.63 -17.10 -1.51
N LYS A 47 -1.93 -18.11 -2.04
CA LYS A 47 -1.29 -18.09 -3.36
C LYS A 47 -2.35 -17.87 -4.45
N GLY A 48 -3.49 -18.55 -4.37
CA GLY A 48 -4.62 -18.39 -5.27
C GLY A 48 -5.15 -16.95 -5.34
N ASN A 49 -5.34 -16.31 -4.18
CA ASN A 49 -5.76 -14.91 -4.10
C ASN A 49 -4.74 -13.98 -4.77
N LEU A 50 -3.44 -14.20 -4.56
CA LEU A 50 -2.37 -13.39 -5.19
C LEU A 50 -2.31 -13.60 -6.70
N LEU A 51 -2.46 -14.83 -7.18
CA LEU A 51 -2.49 -15.15 -8.61
C LEU A 51 -3.70 -14.50 -9.31
N TYR A 52 -4.86 -14.48 -8.65
CA TYR A 52 -6.03 -13.75 -9.14
C TYR A 52 -5.80 -12.23 -9.17
N GLN A 53 -5.20 -11.68 -8.12
CA GLN A 53 -4.83 -10.26 -8.07
C GLN A 53 -3.82 -9.91 -9.17
N LEU A 54 -2.84 -10.79 -9.44
CA LEU A 54 -1.90 -10.63 -10.54
C LEU A 54 -2.67 -10.52 -11.86
N ALA A 55 -3.55 -11.48 -12.16
CA ALA A 55 -4.32 -11.50 -13.40
C ALA A 55 -5.18 -10.24 -13.61
N THR A 56 -5.74 -9.69 -12.53
CA THR A 56 -6.60 -8.49 -12.58
C THR A 56 -5.82 -7.17 -12.65
N LYS A 57 -4.60 -7.11 -12.11
CA LYS A 57 -3.75 -5.91 -12.10
C LYS A 57 -2.74 -5.86 -13.25
N LEU A 58 -2.50 -6.98 -13.93
CA LEU A 58 -1.54 -7.09 -15.02
C LEU A 58 -1.93 -6.21 -16.20
N LYS A 59 -1.00 -5.40 -16.70
CA LYS A 59 -1.20 -4.61 -17.92
C LYS A 59 -0.66 -5.39 -19.12
N PRO A 60 -1.23 -5.22 -20.33
CA PRO A 60 -0.79 -5.92 -21.53
C PRO A 60 0.72 -5.80 -21.82
N GLN A 61 1.29 -4.62 -21.51
CA GLN A 61 2.72 -4.33 -21.71
C GLN A 61 3.68 -5.18 -20.87
N VAL A 62 3.23 -5.77 -19.77
CA VAL A 62 4.04 -6.64 -18.87
C VAL A 62 3.51 -8.06 -18.82
N ALA A 63 2.51 -8.39 -19.66
CA ALA A 63 1.94 -9.73 -19.70
C ALA A 63 2.97 -10.83 -20.00
N PRO A 64 3.97 -10.63 -20.89
CA PRO A 64 5.04 -11.60 -21.11
C PRO A 64 5.89 -11.91 -19.87
N SER A 65 5.93 -10.99 -18.89
CA SER A 65 6.71 -11.15 -17.65
C SER A 65 5.91 -11.77 -16.50
N ALA A 66 4.62 -12.08 -16.71
CA ALA A 66 3.78 -12.71 -15.69
C ALA A 66 4.35 -14.03 -15.12
N PRO A 67 4.95 -14.93 -15.92
CA PRO A 67 5.55 -16.17 -15.38
C PRO A 67 6.62 -15.94 -14.31
N LEU A 68 7.36 -14.83 -14.39
CA LEU A 68 8.35 -14.47 -13.36
C LEU A 68 7.65 -14.21 -12.02
N VAL A 69 6.57 -13.42 -12.03
CA VAL A 69 5.82 -13.10 -10.80
C VAL A 69 5.13 -14.35 -10.25
N VAL A 70 4.58 -15.20 -11.13
CA VAL A 70 4.00 -16.49 -10.72
C VAL A 70 5.03 -17.34 -9.98
N LYS A 71 6.25 -17.47 -10.50
CA LYS A 71 7.33 -18.19 -9.83
C LYS A 71 7.59 -17.66 -8.41
N TYR A 72 7.63 -16.33 -8.24
CA TYR A 72 7.85 -15.71 -6.93
C TYR A 72 6.65 -15.82 -5.97
N ILE A 73 5.42 -15.91 -6.47
CA ILE A 73 4.26 -16.22 -5.62
C ILE A 73 4.32 -17.69 -5.18
N MET A 74 4.68 -18.59 -6.10
CA MET A 74 4.68 -20.03 -5.83
C MET A 74 5.81 -20.45 -4.87
N ASN A 75 6.96 -19.77 -4.89
CA ASN A 75 8.08 -20.03 -3.98
C ASN A 75 8.04 -19.20 -2.68
N ASP A 76 6.92 -18.53 -2.38
CA ASP A 76 6.74 -17.69 -1.21
C ASP A 76 7.70 -16.47 -1.15
N GLY A 77 8.24 -16.01 -2.28
CA GLY A 77 8.97 -14.75 -2.38
C GLY A 77 8.05 -13.52 -2.31
N ILE A 78 6.85 -13.63 -2.91
CA ILE A 78 5.77 -12.63 -2.86
C ILE A 78 4.60 -13.23 -2.08
N LYS A 79 4.36 -12.72 -0.86
CA LYS A 79 3.35 -13.27 0.06
C LYS A 79 2.19 -12.32 0.31
N THR A 80 2.35 -11.05 -0.07
CA THR A 80 1.42 -9.97 0.28
C THR A 80 1.06 -9.13 -0.94
N GLU A 81 -0.11 -8.47 -0.88
CA GLU A 81 -0.56 -7.56 -1.94
C GLU A 81 0.42 -6.40 -2.22
N PRO A 82 1.01 -5.73 -1.21
CA PRO A 82 1.99 -4.67 -1.46
C PRO A 82 3.21 -5.15 -2.27
N GLN A 83 3.75 -6.33 -1.95
CA GLN A 83 4.87 -6.92 -2.69
C GLN A 83 4.48 -7.23 -4.14
N LEU A 84 3.26 -7.76 -4.36
CA LEU A 84 2.74 -8.01 -5.71
C LEU A 84 2.57 -6.71 -6.51
N SER A 85 2.01 -5.67 -5.88
CA SER A 85 1.85 -4.36 -6.52
C SER A 85 3.21 -3.75 -6.89
N ALA A 86 4.21 -3.83 -6.01
CA ALA A 86 5.57 -3.39 -6.29
C ALA A 86 6.23 -4.19 -7.42
N ALA A 87 5.98 -5.50 -7.50
CA ALA A 87 6.44 -6.34 -8.60
C ALA A 87 5.87 -5.91 -9.95
N ILE A 88 4.58 -5.65 -10.01
CA ILE A 88 3.95 -5.16 -11.24
C ILE A 88 4.51 -3.78 -11.62
N GLU A 89 4.71 -2.89 -10.65
CA GLU A 89 5.28 -1.56 -10.88
C GLU A 89 6.73 -1.59 -11.38
N TYR A 90 7.57 -2.48 -10.82
CA TYR A 90 8.92 -2.70 -11.31
C TYR A 90 8.91 -3.18 -12.76
N LEU A 91 8.08 -4.17 -13.09
CA LEU A 91 7.97 -4.68 -14.46
C LEU A 91 7.52 -3.58 -15.43
N LEU A 92 6.60 -2.72 -15.01
CA LEU A 92 6.09 -1.61 -15.83
C LEU A 92 7.16 -0.55 -16.11
N SER A 93 8.05 -0.29 -15.15
CA SER A 93 9.15 0.69 -15.30
C SER A 93 10.36 0.14 -16.05
N HIS A 94 10.41 -1.18 -16.29
CA HIS A 94 11.56 -1.88 -16.89
C HIS A 94 11.22 -2.64 -18.19
N THR A 95 10.07 -2.36 -18.81
CA THR A 95 9.62 -3.00 -20.06
C THR A 95 10.63 -2.89 -21.21
N VAL A 96 11.41 -1.81 -21.27
CA VAL A 96 12.41 -1.56 -22.33
C VAL A 96 13.83 -1.93 -21.88
N LYS A 97 14.15 -1.72 -20.60
CA LYS A 97 15.51 -1.88 -20.06
C LYS A 97 15.90 -3.34 -19.77
N GLY A 98 14.91 -4.24 -19.75
CA GLY A 98 15.09 -5.60 -19.29
C GLY A 98 14.98 -5.71 -17.77
N ILE A 99 14.80 -6.94 -17.29
CA ILE A 99 14.57 -7.24 -15.87
C ILE A 99 15.87 -7.74 -15.27
N GLU A 100 16.47 -6.95 -14.39
CA GLU A 100 17.53 -7.45 -13.51
C GLU A 100 16.93 -8.11 -12.26
N VAL A 101 17.19 -9.41 -12.10
CA VAL A 101 16.61 -10.22 -11.01
C VAL A 101 16.91 -9.65 -9.62
N PRO A 102 18.15 -9.27 -9.27
CA PRO A 102 18.44 -8.73 -7.93
C PRO A 102 17.73 -7.40 -7.65
N ALA A 103 17.62 -6.54 -8.67
CA ALA A 103 16.92 -5.27 -8.54
C ALA A 103 15.40 -5.45 -8.42
N PHE A 104 14.83 -6.43 -9.14
CA PHE A 104 13.44 -6.85 -9.00
C PHE A 104 13.16 -7.39 -7.59
N GLU A 105 13.99 -8.32 -7.10
CA GLU A 105 13.81 -8.89 -5.76
C GLU A 105 13.82 -7.81 -4.68
N LYS A 106 14.78 -6.88 -4.78
CA LYS A 106 14.90 -5.74 -3.86
C LYS A 106 13.70 -4.81 -3.94
N SER A 107 13.22 -4.47 -5.14
CA SER A 107 12.10 -3.52 -5.30
C SER A 107 10.78 -4.07 -4.76
N CYS A 108 10.63 -5.39 -4.75
CA CYS A 108 9.39 -6.05 -4.34
C CYS A 108 9.47 -6.64 -2.93
N GLY A 109 10.60 -6.47 -2.24
CA GLY A 109 10.81 -7.02 -0.90
C GLY A 109 10.82 -8.54 -0.86
N VAL A 110 11.30 -9.20 -1.92
CA VAL A 110 11.47 -10.66 -1.93
C VAL A 110 12.46 -11.04 -0.84
N GLY A 111 12.08 -12.01 -0.02
CA GLY A 111 12.89 -12.47 1.12
C GLY A 111 12.90 -11.52 2.33
N VAL A 112 12.28 -10.33 2.24
CA VAL A 112 12.15 -9.44 3.39
C VAL A 112 11.04 -9.94 4.29
N VAL A 113 11.39 -10.23 5.55
CA VAL A 113 10.46 -10.59 6.62
C VAL A 113 10.57 -9.51 7.68
N VAL A 114 9.49 -8.78 7.91
CA VAL A 114 9.42 -7.80 9.00
C VAL A 114 8.89 -8.53 10.24
N THR A 115 9.69 -8.57 11.29
CA THR A 115 9.34 -9.22 12.55
C THR A 115 8.50 -8.29 13.44
N ILE A 116 7.94 -8.85 14.52
CA ILE A 116 7.25 -8.05 15.54
C ILE A 116 8.23 -7.06 16.18
N ASP A 117 9.43 -7.53 16.53
CA ASP A 117 10.49 -6.69 17.12
C ASP A 117 10.88 -5.52 16.20
N ASP A 118 10.95 -5.73 14.87
CA ASP A 118 11.21 -4.65 13.92
C ASP A 118 10.12 -3.57 13.97
N ILE A 119 8.85 -4.00 14.07
CA ILE A 119 7.70 -3.11 14.18
C ILE A 119 7.75 -2.35 15.50
N GLU A 120 7.95 -3.03 16.63
CA GLU A 120 8.03 -2.41 17.96
C GLU A 120 9.15 -1.35 18.02
N ASN A 121 10.34 -1.69 17.51
CA ASN A 121 11.48 -0.78 17.44
C ASN A 121 11.19 0.45 16.57
N ALA A 122 10.60 0.25 15.38
CA ALA A 122 10.26 1.36 14.50
C ALA A 122 9.16 2.26 15.09
N VAL A 123 8.12 1.67 15.68
CA VAL A 123 7.03 2.41 16.34
C VAL A 123 7.56 3.22 17.51
N THR A 124 8.41 2.62 18.35
CA THR A 124 9.04 3.30 19.49
C THR A 124 9.87 4.49 19.03
N LYS A 125 10.68 4.30 17.98
CA LYS A 125 11.48 5.38 17.39
C LYS A 125 10.59 6.54 16.91
N VAL A 126 9.58 6.25 16.09
CA VAL A 126 8.69 7.26 15.51
C VAL A 126 7.89 7.98 16.61
N ILE A 127 7.39 7.28 17.62
CA ILE A 127 6.67 7.91 18.72
C ILE A 127 7.58 8.83 19.53
N ASN A 128 8.82 8.43 19.78
CA ASN A 128 9.79 9.27 20.47
C ASN A 128 10.11 10.56 19.70
N GLU A 129 10.20 10.49 18.38
CA GLU A 129 10.41 11.66 17.50
C GLU A 129 9.25 12.68 17.55
N HIS A 130 8.01 12.22 17.79
CA HIS A 130 6.82 13.10 17.92
C HIS A 130 6.31 13.24 19.36
N ARG A 131 7.06 12.77 20.37
CA ARG A 131 6.58 12.60 21.75
C ARG A 131 5.97 13.86 22.34
N GLU A 132 6.64 14.99 22.21
CA GLU A 132 6.19 16.28 22.76
C GLU A 132 4.82 16.68 22.20
N LYS A 133 4.62 16.51 20.90
CA LYS A 133 3.34 16.83 20.23
C LYS A 133 2.25 15.84 20.61
N ILE A 134 2.58 14.56 20.72
CA ILE A 134 1.64 13.52 21.15
C ILE A 134 1.17 13.78 22.58
N VAL A 135 2.05 14.18 23.50
CA VAL A 135 1.66 14.50 24.88
C VAL A 135 0.80 15.77 24.94
N ALA A 136 1.16 16.80 24.17
CA ALA A 136 0.41 18.06 24.13
C ALA A 136 -1.00 17.91 23.53
N GLU A 137 -1.11 17.16 22.42
CA GLU A 137 -2.38 16.97 21.72
C GLU A 137 -3.14 15.72 22.21
N ARG A 138 -2.52 14.85 23.01
CA ARG A 138 -3.07 13.54 23.43
C ARG A 138 -3.67 12.76 22.24
N TYR A 139 -4.88 12.22 22.40
CA TYR A 139 -5.57 11.46 21.36
C TYR A 139 -6.11 12.33 20.21
N SER A 140 -5.98 13.65 20.31
CA SER A 140 -6.19 14.55 19.18
C SER A 140 -5.04 14.51 18.17
N PHE A 141 -3.86 14.00 18.53
CA PHE A 141 -2.76 13.87 17.58
C PHE A 141 -3.16 12.97 16.39
N PRO A 142 -2.86 13.35 15.14
CA PRO A 142 -3.24 12.58 13.97
C PRO A 142 -2.38 11.31 13.84
N ALA A 143 -2.77 10.22 14.50
CA ALA A 143 -2.05 8.93 14.46
C ALA A 143 -1.82 8.40 13.03
N GLY A 144 -2.69 8.75 12.08
CA GLY A 144 -2.50 8.44 10.66
C GLY A 144 -1.19 8.97 10.06
N LYS A 145 -0.65 10.07 10.61
CA LYS A 145 0.67 10.59 10.22
C LYS A 145 1.79 9.60 10.58
N LEU A 146 1.77 9.06 11.79
CA LEU A 146 2.77 8.08 12.24
C LEU A 146 2.66 6.79 11.43
N LEU A 147 1.44 6.33 11.15
CA LEU A 147 1.21 5.16 10.30
C LEU A 147 1.75 5.37 8.88
N GLY A 148 1.66 6.58 8.34
CA GLY A 148 2.25 6.94 7.05
C GLY A 148 3.79 6.88 7.08
N GLU A 149 4.41 7.45 8.11
CA GLU A 149 5.87 7.41 8.31
C GLU A 149 6.37 5.97 8.50
N LEU A 150 5.69 5.17 9.33
CA LEU A 150 6.01 3.76 9.56
C LEU A 150 5.86 2.91 8.29
N ARG A 151 4.85 3.19 7.46
CA ARG A 151 4.69 2.53 6.16
C ARG A 151 5.84 2.85 5.20
N ALA A 152 6.43 4.03 5.28
CA ALA A 152 7.61 4.38 4.49
C ALA A 152 8.88 3.68 5.00
N LEU A 153 9.02 3.53 6.32
CA LEU A 153 10.16 2.83 6.94
C LEU A 153 10.10 1.31 6.77
N LEU A 154 8.91 0.73 6.94
CA LEU A 154 8.66 -0.71 6.89
C LEU A 154 7.56 -1.01 5.85
N PRO A 155 7.86 -0.90 4.55
CA PRO A 155 6.85 -1.04 3.48
C PRO A 155 6.22 -2.43 3.41
N TRP A 156 6.90 -3.44 3.95
CA TRP A 156 6.48 -4.84 3.96
C TRP A 156 5.92 -5.31 5.32
N ALA A 157 5.77 -4.40 6.29
CA ALA A 157 5.19 -4.73 7.59
C ALA A 157 3.69 -5.04 7.49
N ASP A 158 3.22 -5.86 8.43
CA ASP A 158 1.78 -6.03 8.64
C ASP A 158 1.20 -4.73 9.22
N GLY A 159 0.35 -4.07 8.43
CA GLY A 159 -0.25 -2.80 8.82
C GLY A 159 -1.21 -2.90 10.01
N ALA A 160 -1.85 -4.05 10.23
CA ALA A 160 -2.73 -4.27 11.37
C ALA A 160 -1.91 -4.44 12.66
N ILE A 161 -0.80 -5.19 12.61
CA ILE A 161 0.15 -5.31 13.73
C ILE A 161 0.77 -3.95 14.03
N THR A 162 1.25 -3.24 13.01
CA THR A 162 1.82 -1.89 13.14
C THR A 162 0.84 -0.92 13.80
N LYS A 163 -0.43 -0.93 13.38
CA LYS A 163 -1.47 -0.09 13.99
C LYS A 163 -1.71 -0.45 15.45
N LYS A 164 -1.84 -1.74 15.77
CA LYS A 164 -2.04 -2.20 17.16
C LYS A 164 -0.91 -1.74 18.06
N GLU A 165 0.33 -1.83 17.59
CA GLU A 165 1.50 -1.38 18.34
C GLU A 165 1.47 0.14 18.57
N VAL A 166 1.13 0.95 17.55
CA VAL A 166 0.93 2.39 17.73
C VAL A 166 -0.15 2.70 18.77
N ASP A 167 -1.30 2.02 18.71
CA ASP A 167 -2.39 2.20 19.67
C ASP A 167 -1.95 1.82 21.10
N LEU A 168 -1.18 0.74 21.24
CA LEU A 168 -0.61 0.30 22.52
C LEU A 168 0.33 1.35 23.11
N ARG A 169 1.28 1.86 22.32
CA ARG A 169 2.20 2.92 22.77
C ARG A 169 1.50 4.22 23.11
N PHE A 170 0.42 4.55 22.41
CA PHE A 170 -0.43 5.69 22.76
C PHE A 170 -1.10 5.47 24.13
N LEU A 171 -1.63 4.28 24.38
CA LEU A 171 -2.24 3.94 25.66
C LEU A 171 -1.21 3.99 26.81
N GLU A 172 0.00 3.44 26.60
CA GLU A 172 1.09 3.48 27.57
C GLU A 172 1.53 4.92 27.90
N LEU A 173 1.63 5.78 26.87
CA LEU A 173 2.11 7.14 27.02
C LEU A 173 1.05 8.10 27.59
N LEU A 174 -0.22 7.94 27.20
CA LEU A 174 -1.29 8.90 27.47
C LEU A 174 -2.29 8.41 28.54
N GLY A 175 -2.34 7.11 28.82
CA GLY A 175 -3.41 6.49 29.60
C GLY A 175 -4.72 6.40 28.80
N PRO A 176 -5.83 5.90 29.41
CA PRO A 176 -7.11 5.74 28.72
C PRO A 176 -7.67 7.07 28.21
N LYS A 177 -8.50 6.99 27.16
CA LYS A 177 -9.21 8.15 26.62
C LYS A 177 -10.13 8.77 27.66
N THR A 178 -10.09 10.09 27.75
CA THR A 178 -10.94 10.91 28.63
C THR A 178 -12.13 11.50 27.87
N ALA A 179 -13.07 12.14 28.57
CA ALA A 179 -14.22 12.79 27.93
C ALA A 179 -13.78 13.94 27.00
N GLU A 180 -12.68 14.62 27.36
CA GLU A 180 -12.04 15.69 26.59
C GLU A 180 -11.45 15.17 25.28
N ASP A 181 -10.89 13.95 25.29
CA ASP A 181 -10.35 13.30 24.09
C ASP A 181 -11.45 12.88 23.09
N LEU A 182 -12.68 12.69 23.58
CA LEU A 182 -13.85 12.30 22.77
C LEU A 182 -14.67 13.50 22.30
N ALA A 183 -14.42 14.68 22.86
CA ALA A 183 -15.11 15.89 22.48
C ALA A 183 -14.80 16.24 21.00
N PRO A 184 -15.82 16.54 20.18
CA PRO A 184 -15.58 16.92 18.79
C PRO A 184 -14.73 18.18 18.73
N LYS A 185 -13.58 18.09 18.04
CA LYS A 185 -12.67 19.22 17.86
C LYS A 185 -13.42 20.42 17.27
N LYS A 186 -13.45 21.53 18.01
CA LYS A 186 -13.85 22.82 17.42
C LYS A 186 -12.88 23.11 16.29
N LYS A 187 -13.37 23.20 15.05
CA LYS A 187 -12.58 23.67 13.92
C LYS A 187 -12.12 25.08 14.25
N GLU A 188 -10.85 25.25 14.62
CA GLU A 188 -10.25 26.56 14.66
C GLU A 188 -10.28 27.11 13.22
N LYS A 189 -11.08 28.16 13.02
CA LYS A 189 -11.02 28.96 11.79
C LYS A 189 -9.58 29.44 11.68
N LYS A 190 -8.86 29.01 10.64
CA LYS A 190 -7.60 29.65 10.26
C LYS A 190 -7.87 31.14 10.18
N VAL A 191 -7.24 31.91 11.05
CA VAL A 191 -7.24 33.37 10.98
C VAL A 191 -6.54 33.72 9.67
N GLU A 192 -7.29 34.23 8.71
CA GLU A 192 -6.72 34.80 7.48
C GLU A 192 -5.81 35.96 7.87
N ALA A 193 -4.53 35.85 7.52
CA ALA A 193 -3.58 36.95 7.66
C ALA A 193 -4.06 38.15 6.81
N PRO A 194 -3.98 39.39 7.32
CA PRO A 194 -4.48 40.56 6.59
C PRO A 194 -3.65 40.80 5.32
N LYS A 195 -4.34 40.85 4.16
CA LYS A 195 -3.74 41.26 2.88
C LYS A 195 -3.28 42.72 2.99
N VAL A 196 -1.97 42.94 2.91
CA VAL A 196 -1.35 44.25 2.74
C VAL A 196 -1.81 44.84 1.39
N GLN A 197 -2.53 45.96 1.44
CA GLN A 197 -2.93 46.74 0.27
C GLN A 197 -1.70 47.41 -0.33
N LYS A 198 -1.33 47.01 -1.55
CA LYS A 198 -0.30 47.65 -2.36
C LYS A 198 -0.92 48.90 -2.99
N ILE A 199 -0.47 50.07 -2.57
CA ILE A 199 -0.88 51.38 -3.11
C ILE A 199 -0.31 51.50 -4.54
N GLU A 200 -1.16 51.41 -5.55
CA GLU A 200 -0.90 51.84 -6.92
C GLU A 200 -1.30 53.33 -7.05
N GLN A 201 -0.35 54.23 -6.84
CA GLN A 201 -0.44 55.63 -7.24
C GLN A 201 0.77 55.97 -8.12
N ILE A 202 0.82 55.44 -9.34
CA ILE A 202 1.62 56.00 -10.44
C ILE A 202 0.83 55.78 -11.74
N GLY A 203 -0.17 56.63 -11.99
CA GLY A 203 -1.03 56.53 -13.17
C GLY A 203 -1.63 57.86 -13.65
N GLU A 204 -1.11 59.00 -13.18
CA GLU A 204 -1.61 60.34 -13.56
C GLU A 204 -0.47 61.28 -13.99
N PHE A 205 0.47 60.81 -14.83
CA PHE A 205 1.46 61.69 -15.47
C PHE A 205 1.47 61.64 -17.02
N LEU A 206 0.48 61.00 -17.67
CA LEU A 206 0.44 60.91 -19.14
C LEU A 206 -0.89 61.40 -19.76
N LYS A 207 -1.47 62.48 -19.23
CA LYS A 207 -2.58 63.21 -19.87
C LYS A 207 -2.40 64.73 -19.90
N LYS A 208 -1.15 65.20 -19.99
CA LYS A 208 -0.84 66.59 -20.31
C LYS A 208 0.43 66.67 -21.14
N ASN A 209 0.30 66.31 -22.41
CA ASN A 209 1.00 66.86 -23.57
C ASN A 209 0.18 66.52 -24.81
#